data_AF-A0A2P7V721-F1
#
_entry.id   AF-A0A2P7V721-F1
#
_cell.length_a   1.000
_cell.length_b   1.000
_cell.length_c   1.000
_cell.angle_alpha   90.00
_cell.angle_beta   90.00
_cell.angle_gamma   90.00
#
_symmetry.space_group_name_H-M   'P 1'
#
loop_
_entity.id
_entity.type
_entity.pdbx_description
1 polymer ?
#
loop_
_entity_poly.entity_id
_entity_poly.type
_entity_poly.pdbx_seq_one_letter_code
_entity_poly.pdbx_strand_id
1 'polypeptide(L)' 'MFLPIISILMSIWLFREAKLRNENKILWSILGLLFSFLAIGCFHLKHRNRIQGIVALIFGVLIYSITLKNYFS' A
#
# COMPACT_ATOMS: atom_id res chain seq x y z
N MET A 1 5.36 -8.99 14.09
CA MET A 1 6.52 -8.07 14.03
C MET A 1 6.89 -7.62 12.59
N PHE A 2 6.57 -8.38 11.54
CA PHE A 2 6.92 -8.04 10.13
C PHE A 2 6.10 -6.89 9.48
N LEU A 3 4.83 -6.72 9.86
CA LEU A 3 3.91 -5.73 9.30
C LEU A 3 4.40 -4.25 9.34
N PRO A 4 4.97 -3.73 10.45
CA PRO A 4 5.42 -2.34 10.49
C PRO A 4 6.61 -2.06 9.56
N ILE A 5 7.55 -3.01 9.42
CA ILE A 5 8.71 -2.85 8.54
C ILE A 5 8.27 -2.79 7.07
N ILE A 6 7.33 -3.64 6.68
CA ILE A 6 6.75 -3.64 5.33
C ILE A 6 6.03 -2.31 5.06
N SER A 7 5.29 -1.79 6.04
CA SER A 7 4.58 -0.51 5.91
C SER A 7 5.54 0.66 5.66
N ILE A 8 6.67 0.69 6.37
CA ILE A 8 7.71 1.72 6.20
C ILE A 8 8.35 1.61 4.80
N LEU A 9 8.73 0.39 4.38
CA LEU A 9 9.29 0.17 3.04
C LEU A 9 8.33 0.62 1.93
N MET A 10 7.05 0.30 2.08
CA MET A 10 6.01 0.65 1.11
C MET A 10 5.72 2.15 1.08
N SER A 11 5.75 2.81 2.24
CA SER A 11 5.66 4.27 2.35
C SER A 11 6.83 4.98 1.64
N ILE A 12 8.07 4.50 1.84
CA ILE A 12 9.26 5.03 1.15
C ILE A 12 9.14 4.84 -0.36
N TRP A 13 8.69 3.66 -0.80
CA TRP A 13 8.50 3.38 -2.23
C TRP A 13 7.46 4.30 -2.86
N LEU A 14 6.31 4.49 -2.19
CA LEU A 14 5.25 5.41 -2.62
C LEU A 14 5.73 6.86 -2.66
N PHE A 15 6.52 7.31 -1.68
CA PHE A 15 7.10 8.65 -1.68
C PHE A 15 8.00 8.87 -2.91
N ARG A 16 8.84 7.88 -3.24
CA ARG A 16 9.74 7.94 -4.39
C ARG A 16 8.97 7.98 -5.71
N GLU A 17 8.02 7.06 -5.90
CA GLU A 17 7.22 6.99 -7.12
C GLU A 17 6.30 8.22 -7.29
N ALA A 18 5.69 8.72 -6.23
CA ALA A 18 4.90 9.95 -6.27
C ALA A 18 5.76 11.17 -6.63
N LYS A 19 6.99 11.25 -6.11
CA LYS A 19 7.95 12.30 -6.49
C LYS A 19 8.32 12.22 -7.97
N LEU A 20 8.53 11.02 -8.51
CA LEU A 20 8.85 10.82 -9.93
C LEU A 20 7.70 11.22 -10.88
N ARG A 21 6.46 11.18 -10.40
CA ARG A 21 5.26 11.48 -11.18
C ARG A 21 4.68 12.87 -10.90
N ASN A 22 5.41 13.73 -10.18
CA ASN A 22 4.99 15.09 -9.81
C ASN A 22 3.68 15.14 -9.00
N GLU A 23 3.37 14.08 -8.26
CA GLU A 23 2.21 13.98 -7.37
C GLU A 23 2.58 14.39 -5.94
N ASN A 24 1.57 14.54 -5.06
CA ASN A 24 1.82 14.87 -3.66
C ASN A 24 2.51 13.72 -2.92
N LYS A 25 3.85 13.76 -2.89
CA LYS A 25 4.73 12.76 -2.28
C LYS A 25 4.45 12.52 -0.79
N ILE A 26 4.08 13.56 -0.04
CA ILE A 26 3.81 13.46 1.40
C ILE A 26 2.51 12.71 1.61
N LEU A 27 1.47 13.05 0.85
CA LEU A 27 0.18 12.38 0.92
C LEU A 27 0.31 10.88 0.62
N TRP A 28 0.97 10.52 -0.48
CA TRP A 28 1.16 9.10 -0.85
C TRP A 28 2.02 8.33 0.15
N SER A 29 3.01 8.97 0.76
CA SER A 29 3.82 8.37 1.82
C SER A 29 3.01 8.07 3.08
N ILE A 30 2.17 9.02 3.51
CA ILE A 30 1.27 8.85 4.66
C ILE A 30 0.25 7.74 4.37
N LEU A 31 -0.32 7.71 3.16
CA LEU A 31 -1.22 6.62 2.74
C LEU A 31 -0.50 5.27 2.77
N GLY A 32 0.76 5.21 2.33
CA GLY A 32 1.58 3.99 2.39
C GLY A 32 1.83 3.51 3.81
N LEU A 33 2.07 4.43 4.75
CA LEU A 33 2.25 4.10 6.16
C LEU A 33 0.96 3.56 6.80
N LEU A 34 -0.18 4.18 6.51
CA LEU A 34 -1.47 3.82 7.10
C LEU A 34 -2.10 2.56 6.48
N PHE A 35 -2.01 2.44 5.15
CA PHE A 35 -2.78 1.46 4.38
C PHE A 35 -1.91 0.49 3.58
N SER A 36 -0.58 0.64 3.60
CA SER A 36 0.39 -0.30 3.00
C SER A 36 0.01 -0.79 1.60
N PHE A 37 -0.31 -2.08 1.46
CA PHE A 37 -0.65 -2.72 0.18
C PHE A 37 -1.87 -2.09 -0.50
N LEU A 38 -2.83 -1.56 0.26
CA LEU A 38 -3.99 -0.89 -0.31
C LEU A 38 -3.59 0.42 -1.00
N ALA A 39 -2.71 1.21 -0.37
CA ALA A 39 -2.19 2.44 -0.97
C ALA A 39 -1.37 2.15 -2.23
N ILE A 40 -0.56 1.08 -2.23
CA ILE A 40 0.18 0.63 -3.43
C ILE A 40 -0.76 0.17 -4.54
N GLY A 41 -1.81 -0.58 -4.19
CA GLY A 41 -2.81 -1.04 -5.13
C GLY A 41 -3.51 0.13 -5.82
N CYS A 42 -3.97 1.12 -5.04
CA CYS A 42 -4.54 2.36 -5.57
C CYS A 42 -3.54 3.15 -6.43
N PHE A 43 -2.29 3.24 -6.02
CA PHE A 43 -1.25 3.92 -6.80
C PHE A 43 -1.00 3.23 -8.15
N HIS A 44 -0.93 1.90 -8.17
CA HIS A 44 -0.78 1.12 -9.39
C HIS A 44 -1.99 1.24 -10.32
N LEU A 45 -3.22 1.27 -9.77
CA LEU A 45 -4.43 1.52 -10.56
C LEU A 45 -4.43 2.89 -11.24
N LYS A 46 -3.91 3.91 -10.55
CA LYS A 46 -3.86 5.29 -11.05
C LYS A 46 -2.76 5.52 -12.09
N HIS A 47 -1.57 4.93 -11.90
CA HIS A 47 -0.37 5.34 -12.64
C HIS A 47 0.37 4.23 -13.42
N ARG A 48 0.03 2.96 -13.20
CA ARG A 48 0.71 1.80 -13.81
C ARG A 48 -0.34 0.81 -14.32
N ASN A 49 0.01 -0.47 -14.35
CA ASN A 49 -0.86 -1.54 -14.82
C ASN A 49 -2.02 -1.79 -13.85
N ARG A 50 -3.24 -1.70 -14.37
CA ARG A 50 -4.48 -2.02 -13.62
C ARG A 50 -4.42 -3.40 -12.96
N ILE A 51 -3.88 -4.40 -13.66
CA ILE A 51 -3.78 -5.78 -13.15
C ILE A 51 -2.92 -5.84 -11.88
N GLN A 52 -1.76 -5.18 -11.87
CA GLN A 52 -0.88 -5.15 -10.69
C GLN A 52 -1.57 -4.44 -9.51
N GLY A 53 -2.34 -3.38 -9.79
CA GLY A 53 -3.12 -2.67 -8.78
C GLY A 53 -4.19 -3.55 -8.15
N ILE A 54 -4.96 -4.29 -8.97
CA ILE A 54 -5.99 -5.22 -8.51
C ILE A 54 -5.37 -6.34 -7.65
N VAL A 55 -4.26 -6.95 -8.12
CA VAL A 55 -3.57 -8.00 -7.36
C VAL A 55 -3.09 -7.49 -6.00
N ALA A 56 -2.49 -6.30 -5.94
CA ALA A 56 -2.04 -5.69 -4.69
C ALA A 56 -3.21 -5.37 -3.74
N LEU A 57 -4.36 -4.91 -4.27
CA LEU A 57 -5.57 -4.69 -3.47
C LEU A 57 -6.11 -5.98 -2.88
N ILE A 58 -6.21 -7.04 -3.68
CA ILE A 58 -6.70 -8.36 -3.22
C ILE A 58 -5.79 -8.89 -2.12
N PHE A 59 -4.47 -8.83 -2.30
CA PHE A 59 -3.51 -9.21 -1.26
C PHE A 59 -3.67 -8.37 0.02
N GLY A 60 -3.83 -7.05 -0.12
CA GLY A 60 -4.11 -6.16 1.00
C GLY A 60 -5.35 -6.59 1.79
N VAL A 61 -6.47 -6.82 1.11
CA VAL A 61 -7.73 -7.25 1.73
C VAL A 61 -7.57 -8.60 2.43
N LEU A 62 -6.88 -9.57 1.83
CA LEU A 62 -6.62 -10.87 2.44
C LEU A 62 -5.80 -10.75 3.74
N ILE A 63 -4.71 -9.97 3.73
CA ILE A 63 -3.87 -9.74 4.91
C ILE A 63 -4.69 -9.07 6.02
N TYR A 64 -5.48 -8.05 5.69
CA TYR A 64 -6.37 -7.41 6.67
C TYR A 64 -7.40 -8.39 7.23
N SER A 65 -8.02 -9.21 6.39
CA SER A 65 -9.04 -10.19 6.79
C SER A 65 -8.47 -11.25 7.74
N ILE A 66 -7.28 -11.77 7.45
CA ILE A 66 -6.57 -12.73 8.32
C ILE A 66 -6.18 -12.08 9.64
N THR A 67 -5.67 -10.86 9.60
CA THR A 67 -5.28 -10.11 10.81
C THR A 67 -6.50 -9.85 11.69
N LEU A 68 -7.62 -9.46 11.09
CA LEU A 68 -8.88 -9.23 11.78
C LEU A 68 -9.40 -10.53 12.43
N LYS A 69 -9.40 -11.64 11.68
CA LYS A 69 -9.77 -12.96 12.20
C LYS A 69 -8.92 -13.36 13.41
N ASN A 70 -7.60 -13.18 13.33
CA ASN A 70 -6.69 -13.50 14.43
C ASN A 70 -6.85 -12.57 15.64
N TYR A 71 -7.34 -11.35 15.44
CA TYR A 71 -7.60 -10.40 16.53
C TYR A 71 -8.88 -10.74 17.32
N PHE A 72 -9.89 -11.30 16.65
CA PHE A 72 -11.16 -11.69 17.26
C PHE A 72 -11.24 -13.16 17.72
N SER A 73 -10.21 -13.97 17.48
CA SER A 73 -10.11 -15.37 17.91
C SER A 73 -9.28 -15.51 19.17
#